data_AF-A0A950G2G9-F1
#
_entry.id   AF-A0A950G2G9-F1
#
_cell.length_a   1.000
_cell.length_b   1.000
_cell.length_c   1.000
_cell.angle_alpha   90.00
_cell.angle_beta   90.00
_cell.angle_gamma   90.00
#
_symmetry.space_group_name_H-M   'P 1'
#
loop_
_entity.id
_entity.type
_entity.pdbx_description
1 polymer ?
#
loop_
_entity_poly.entity_id
_entity_poly.type
_entity_poly.pdbx_seq_one_letter_code
_entity_poly.pdbx_strand_id
1 'polypeptide(L)'
;MTNSYNGTTAVTTDDVLAGVSSDTGANGLSNTSQIWRVRGQNPGNGWSSQAAIGTQGAQFAASTVGYSGITVSFDWYATTQGEGNLQLQYTTDGVNYNNVAINIGANSAAGLASLTNSTSDNTVTGAYISDNKKSNALGGQDWFQGLTATIVDPAAANDANFAIRLVNASTGADDLSTQGTALNNTSGNWRFDNVSISGIATPVPEPETYVQLLAGLAALGFVARRRKSA
;
A
#
# COMPACT_ATOMS: atom_id res chain seq x y z
N MET A 1 -12.28 -4.52 -0.49
CA MET A 1 -12.86 -3.23 -0.92
C MET A 1 -13.98 -3.52 -1.90
N THR A 2 -15.15 -2.89 -1.79
CA THR A 2 -16.30 -3.14 -2.67
C THR A 2 -16.68 -1.86 -3.41
N ASN A 3 -16.70 -1.90 -4.74
CA ASN A 3 -17.26 -0.84 -5.58
C ASN A 3 -18.52 -1.38 -6.28
N SER A 4 -19.66 -0.69 -6.12
CA SER A 4 -20.93 -1.07 -6.76
C SER A 4 -21.32 -0.19 -7.95
N TYR A 5 -20.54 0.86 -8.27
CA TYR A 5 -20.93 1.92 -9.20
C TYR A 5 -20.83 1.54 -10.69
N ASN A 6 -20.08 0.49 -11.05
CA ASN A 6 -19.86 0.10 -12.45
C ASN A 6 -20.33 -1.33 -12.80
N GLY A 7 -21.14 -1.96 -11.95
CA GLY A 7 -21.55 -3.35 -12.15
C GLY A 7 -20.40 -4.37 -12.15
N THR A 8 -19.18 -3.92 -11.83
CA THR A 8 -17.99 -4.73 -11.68
C THR A 8 -17.87 -5.13 -10.23
N THR A 9 -18.17 -6.39 -9.91
CA THR A 9 -17.91 -6.93 -8.58
C THR A 9 -16.41 -6.81 -8.32
N ALA A 10 -16.03 -6.24 -7.18
CA ALA A 10 -14.67 -6.41 -6.68
C ALA A 10 -14.34 -7.90 -6.72
N VAL A 11 -13.26 -8.27 -7.41
CA VAL A 11 -12.83 -9.66 -7.47
C VAL A 11 -12.42 -10.08 -6.06
N THR A 12 -13.05 -11.14 -5.54
CA THR A 12 -12.71 -11.72 -4.23
C THR A 12 -11.39 -12.48 -4.26
N THR A 13 -10.70 -12.47 -5.40
CA THR A 13 -9.42 -13.12 -5.66
C THR A 13 -8.46 -12.09 -6.23
N ASP A 14 -7.19 -12.22 -5.87
CA ASP A 14 -6.12 -11.36 -6.35
C ASP A 14 -6.07 -11.35 -7.88
N ASP A 15 -6.09 -10.16 -8.46
CA ASP A 15 -5.95 -9.96 -9.91
C ASP A 15 -4.48 -9.70 -10.26
N VAL A 16 -3.73 -10.79 -10.35
CA VAL A 16 -2.30 -10.79 -10.64
C VAL A 16 -2.04 -11.43 -12.00
N LEU A 17 -1.30 -10.74 -12.87
CA LEU A 17 -0.89 -11.28 -14.16
C LEU A 17 0.53 -10.82 -14.48
N ALA A 18 1.27 -11.59 -15.27
CA ALA A 18 2.51 -11.10 -15.85
C ALA A 18 2.26 -9.84 -16.69
N GLY A 19 3.06 -8.81 -16.48
CA GLY A 19 3.01 -7.58 -17.27
C GLY A 19 3.31 -7.85 -18.75
N VAL A 20 2.74 -7.04 -19.62
CA VAL A 20 2.85 -7.19 -21.08
C VAL A 20 3.37 -5.89 -21.70
N SER A 21 3.73 -5.90 -23.00
CA SER A 21 4.28 -4.71 -23.67
C SER A 21 3.40 -3.46 -23.61
N SER A 22 2.08 -3.59 -23.42
CA SER A 22 1.19 -2.44 -23.20
C SER A 22 1.38 -1.76 -21.83
N ASP A 23 2.17 -2.36 -20.96
CA ASP A 23 2.52 -1.87 -19.63
C ASP A 23 3.88 -1.16 -19.72
N THR A 24 4.09 -0.42 -20.80
CA THR A 24 5.26 0.43 -21.00
C THR A 24 4.85 1.86 -20.71
N GLY A 25 5.59 2.52 -19.82
CA GLY A 25 5.44 3.95 -19.54
C GLY A 25 6.02 4.79 -20.68
N ALA A 26 5.54 6.03 -20.81
CA ALA A 26 6.10 7.01 -21.73
C ALA A 26 7.57 7.34 -21.37
N ASN A 27 7.96 7.12 -20.11
CA ASN A 27 9.31 7.15 -19.59
C ASN A 27 10.21 5.96 -20.03
N GLY A 28 9.70 5.06 -20.88
CA GLY A 28 10.46 3.93 -21.46
C GLY A 28 10.67 2.76 -20.50
N LEU A 29 10.16 2.84 -19.28
CA LEU A 29 10.17 1.73 -18.34
C LEU A 29 9.03 0.75 -18.67
N SER A 30 9.31 -0.54 -18.54
CA SER A 30 8.31 -1.58 -18.69
C SER A 30 8.49 -2.62 -17.60
N ASN A 31 7.40 -3.29 -17.24
CA ASN A 31 7.42 -4.36 -16.27
C ASN A 31 6.79 -5.62 -16.88
N THR A 32 7.51 -6.73 -16.79
CA THR A 32 7.08 -8.05 -17.29
C THR A 32 6.97 -9.08 -16.17
N SER A 33 7.16 -8.66 -14.91
CA SER A 33 6.96 -9.47 -13.71
C SER A 33 5.46 -9.72 -13.46
N GLN A 34 5.14 -10.48 -12.40
CA GLN A 34 3.78 -10.56 -11.91
C GLN A 34 3.37 -9.26 -11.22
N ILE A 35 2.30 -8.63 -11.71
CA ILE A 35 1.83 -7.32 -11.27
C ILE A 35 0.39 -7.40 -10.78
N TRP A 36 0.08 -6.63 -9.73
CA TRP A 36 -1.27 -6.45 -9.21
C TRP A 36 -2.03 -5.45 -10.06
N ARG A 37 -3.27 -5.76 -10.47
CA ARG A 37 -4.02 -4.94 -11.44
C ARG A 37 -5.31 -4.39 -10.87
N VAL A 38 -5.55 -3.11 -11.12
CA VAL A 38 -6.85 -2.44 -10.92
C VAL A 38 -7.31 -1.91 -12.28
N ARG A 39 -8.45 -2.41 -12.76
CA ARG A 39 -8.90 -2.28 -14.14
C ARG A 39 -10.23 -1.53 -14.24
N GLY A 40 -10.31 -0.62 -15.20
CA GLY A 40 -11.53 0.14 -15.49
C GLY A 40 -12.55 -0.65 -16.30
N GLN A 41 -12.13 -1.64 -17.11
CA GLN A 41 -13.03 -2.43 -17.98
C GLN A 41 -12.59 -3.89 -18.27
N ASN A 42 -13.59 -4.72 -18.59
CA ASN A 42 -13.57 -6.07 -19.18
C ASN A 42 -12.44 -7.06 -18.78
N PRO A 43 -12.65 -7.84 -17.70
CA PRO A 43 -13.50 -7.50 -16.56
C PRO A 43 -12.88 -6.29 -15.83
N GLY A 44 -13.70 -5.25 -15.63
CA GLY A 44 -13.30 -4.13 -14.80
C GLY A 44 -13.40 -4.55 -13.34
N ASN A 45 -12.62 -3.95 -12.46
CA ASN A 45 -12.72 -4.16 -11.02
C ASN A 45 -12.55 -2.86 -10.21
N GLY A 46 -12.46 -1.66 -10.82
CA GLY A 46 -11.97 -0.56 -9.99
C GLY A 46 -11.95 0.91 -10.38
N TRP A 47 -12.66 1.48 -11.38
CA TRP A 47 -12.62 2.97 -11.57
C TRP A 47 -13.97 3.64 -11.78
N SER A 48 -14.42 4.47 -10.84
CA SER A 48 -15.62 5.28 -10.99
C SER A 48 -15.47 6.59 -10.23
N SER A 49 -15.64 7.72 -10.92
CA SER A 49 -15.62 9.03 -10.28
C SER A 49 -16.77 9.27 -9.30
N GLN A 50 -17.67 8.31 -9.10
CA GLN A 50 -18.69 8.36 -8.06
C GLN A 50 -18.33 7.54 -6.80
N ALA A 51 -17.27 6.74 -6.86
CA ALA A 51 -16.84 5.99 -5.70
C ALA A 51 -16.23 6.94 -4.66
N ALA A 52 -16.47 6.64 -3.38
CA ALA A 52 -15.92 7.46 -2.32
C ALA A 52 -14.38 7.40 -2.32
N ILE A 53 -13.76 8.46 -1.80
CA ILE A 53 -12.31 8.54 -1.60
C ILE A 53 -11.82 7.32 -0.80
N GLY A 54 -10.75 6.68 -1.27
CA GLY A 54 -10.12 5.55 -0.59
C GLY A 54 -10.83 4.21 -0.73
N THR A 55 -11.80 4.07 -1.64
CA THR A 55 -12.59 2.84 -1.80
C THR A 55 -12.22 2.00 -3.02
N GLN A 56 -11.35 2.51 -3.88
CA GLN A 56 -10.95 1.86 -5.13
C GLN A 56 -9.43 1.72 -5.22
N GLY A 57 -8.92 0.50 -5.39
CA GLY A 57 -7.49 0.24 -5.45
C GLY A 57 -7.10 -1.19 -5.07
N ALA A 58 -5.96 -1.36 -4.38
CA ALA A 58 -5.47 -2.64 -3.85
C ALA A 58 -5.31 -2.59 -2.31
N GLN A 59 -5.53 -3.72 -1.63
CA GLN A 59 -5.34 -3.89 -0.18
C GLN A 59 -4.38 -5.05 0.07
N PHE A 60 -3.43 -4.86 0.99
CA PHE A 60 -2.44 -5.86 1.39
C PHE A 60 -2.45 -6.01 2.91
N ALA A 61 -2.82 -7.19 3.40
CA ALA A 61 -2.77 -7.50 4.82
C ALA A 61 -1.43 -8.15 5.16
N ALA A 62 -0.78 -7.69 6.22
CA ALA A 62 0.48 -8.24 6.69
C ALA A 62 0.59 -8.03 8.21
N SER A 63 0.62 -9.11 8.97
CA SER A 63 0.87 -9.02 10.42
C SER A 63 2.23 -8.39 10.69
N THR A 64 2.25 -7.35 11.52
CA THR A 64 3.47 -6.70 12.02
C THR A 64 3.86 -7.20 13.42
N VAL A 65 3.27 -8.29 13.91
CA VAL A 65 3.67 -8.97 15.17
C VAL A 65 5.17 -9.22 15.19
N GLY A 66 5.85 -8.75 16.24
CA GLY A 66 7.29 -8.85 16.39
C GLY A 66 8.11 -7.83 15.57
N TYR A 67 7.46 -6.83 14.97
CA TYR A 67 8.13 -5.77 14.21
C TYR A 67 7.72 -4.37 14.70
N SER A 68 8.65 -3.42 14.50
CA SER A 68 8.48 -1.98 14.73
C SER A 68 9.04 -1.19 13.55
N GLY A 69 8.84 0.13 13.51
CA GLY A 69 9.41 0.97 12.44
C GLY A 69 8.91 0.55 11.06
N ILE A 70 7.59 0.47 10.90
CA ILE A 70 6.95 -0.09 9.70
C ILE A 70 7.13 0.84 8.51
N THR A 71 7.62 0.27 7.41
CA THR A 71 7.78 0.96 6.12
C THR A 71 7.11 0.18 5.02
N VAL A 72 6.70 0.90 3.98
CA VAL A 72 6.12 0.34 2.77
C VAL A 72 6.98 0.78 1.59
N SER A 73 7.22 -0.11 0.64
CA SER A 73 7.69 0.23 -0.70
C SER A 73 6.77 -0.37 -1.75
N PHE A 74 6.66 0.29 -2.89
CA PHE A 74 5.92 -0.20 -4.04
C PHE A 74 6.33 0.57 -5.30
N ASP A 75 6.01 -0.01 -6.44
CA ASP A 75 6.03 0.65 -7.74
C ASP A 75 4.59 0.83 -8.20
N TRP A 76 4.31 1.92 -8.91
CA TRP A 76 2.98 2.24 -9.41
C TRP A 76 3.03 2.57 -10.90
N TYR A 77 2.04 2.12 -11.64
CA TYR A 77 1.80 2.54 -13.01
C TYR A 77 0.33 2.84 -13.22
N ALA A 78 0.05 3.86 -14.01
CA ALA A 78 -1.29 4.15 -14.51
C ALA A 78 -1.28 4.29 -16.03
N THR A 79 -2.37 3.90 -16.68
CA THR A 79 -2.56 4.16 -18.12
C THR A 79 -3.02 5.59 -18.39
N THR A 80 -2.99 6.05 -19.63
CA THR A 80 -3.44 7.39 -20.06
C THR A 80 -4.85 7.77 -19.57
N GLN A 81 -5.75 6.80 -19.43
CA GLN A 81 -7.13 7.03 -19.00
C GLN A 81 -7.38 6.57 -17.55
N GLY A 82 -6.34 6.14 -16.84
CA GLY A 82 -6.42 5.71 -15.44
C GLY A 82 -6.58 6.90 -14.51
N GLU A 83 -7.14 6.65 -13.33
CA GLU A 83 -7.23 7.66 -12.26
C GLU A 83 -5.84 8.19 -11.93
N GLY A 84 -5.71 9.50 -11.75
CA GLY A 84 -4.41 10.14 -11.62
C GLY A 84 -3.96 10.39 -10.19
N ASN A 85 -4.85 10.26 -9.20
CA ASN A 85 -4.56 10.61 -7.82
C ASN A 85 -4.52 9.35 -6.93
N LEU A 86 -3.38 9.11 -6.29
CA LEU A 86 -3.12 7.97 -5.42
C LEU A 86 -2.86 8.42 -3.97
N GLN A 87 -3.51 7.76 -3.02
CA GLN A 87 -3.18 7.81 -1.59
C GLN A 87 -2.78 6.42 -1.08
N LEU A 88 -1.97 6.40 -0.03
CA LEU A 88 -1.69 5.21 0.76
C LEU A 88 -2.38 5.34 2.11
N GLN A 89 -3.08 4.29 2.52
CA GLN A 89 -3.68 4.21 3.85
C GLN A 89 -3.16 2.98 4.59
N TYR A 90 -3.16 3.03 5.91
CA TYR A 90 -2.95 1.86 6.77
C TYR A 90 -4.07 1.71 7.79
N THR A 91 -4.23 0.51 8.34
CA THR A 91 -5.17 0.22 9.43
C THR A 91 -4.49 -0.66 10.47
N THR A 92 -4.96 -0.56 11.71
CA THR A 92 -4.53 -1.40 12.84
C THR A 92 -5.67 -2.23 13.44
N ASP A 93 -6.87 -2.11 12.86
CA ASP A 93 -8.08 -2.79 13.32
C ASP A 93 -8.88 -3.42 12.17
N GLY A 94 -8.42 -3.27 10.93
CA GLY A 94 -9.09 -3.74 9.71
C GLY A 94 -10.26 -2.86 9.25
N VAL A 95 -10.67 -1.87 10.05
CA VAL A 95 -11.90 -1.09 9.87
C VAL A 95 -11.61 0.38 9.60
N ASN A 96 -10.82 1.02 10.46
CA ASN A 96 -10.44 2.42 10.36
C ASN A 96 -9.13 2.55 9.59
N TYR A 97 -9.12 3.44 8.59
CA TYR A 97 -7.98 3.64 7.71
C TYR A 97 -7.42 5.05 7.85
N ASN A 98 -6.12 5.15 8.05
CA ASN A 98 -5.37 6.39 8.26
C ASN A 98 -4.53 6.69 7.02
N ASN A 99 -4.62 7.91 6.49
CA ASN A 99 -3.81 8.35 5.36
C ASN A 99 -2.33 8.52 5.78
N VAL A 100 -1.41 8.14 4.89
CA VAL A 100 0.03 8.32 5.11
C VAL A 100 0.70 8.87 3.86
N ALA A 101 1.64 9.80 4.06
CA ALA A 101 2.36 10.43 2.98
C ALA A 101 3.22 9.42 2.21
N ILE A 102 3.15 9.50 0.88
CA ILE A 102 4.01 8.74 -0.02
C ILE A 102 5.22 9.62 -0.37
N ASN A 103 6.41 9.09 -0.12
CA ASN A 103 7.67 9.66 -0.55
C ASN A 103 7.97 9.19 -1.97
N ILE A 104 8.22 10.15 -2.87
CA ILE A 104 8.54 9.89 -4.27
C ILE A 104 10.05 9.63 -4.39
N GLY A 105 10.44 8.43 -4.84
CA GLY A 105 11.83 8.10 -5.12
C GLY A 105 12.41 8.93 -6.27
N ALA A 106 13.74 9.10 -6.31
CA ALA A 106 14.42 9.93 -7.30
C ALA A 106 14.09 9.53 -8.76
N ASN A 107 13.90 8.23 -9.02
CA ASN A 107 13.57 7.71 -10.35
C ASN A 107 12.13 8.03 -10.80
N SER A 108 11.28 8.51 -9.90
CA SER A 108 9.86 8.82 -10.14
C SER A 108 9.55 10.32 -10.04
N ALA A 109 10.52 11.11 -9.59
CA ALA A 109 10.32 12.52 -9.23
C ALA A 109 9.90 13.42 -10.40
N ALA A 110 10.23 13.05 -11.64
CA ALA A 110 9.90 13.88 -12.81
C ALA A 110 8.40 13.82 -13.18
N GLY A 111 7.75 12.67 -13.05
CA GLY A 111 6.38 12.45 -13.54
C GLY A 111 5.29 12.54 -12.46
N LEU A 112 5.66 12.62 -11.18
CA LEU A 112 4.71 12.70 -10.07
C LEU A 112 4.75 14.06 -9.38
N ALA A 113 3.58 14.56 -8.98
CA ALA A 113 3.43 15.66 -8.05
C ALA A 113 3.14 15.12 -6.64
N SER A 114 3.87 15.59 -5.63
CA SER A 114 3.48 15.44 -4.23
C SER A 114 2.59 16.61 -3.83
N LEU A 115 1.37 16.31 -3.37
CA LEU A 115 0.32 17.30 -3.13
C LEU A 115 -0.26 17.13 -1.73
N THR A 116 -0.92 18.18 -1.24
CA THR A 116 -1.66 18.17 0.02
C THR A 116 -2.97 18.92 -0.18
N ASN A 117 -4.09 18.31 0.18
CA ASN A 117 -5.40 18.94 0.11
C ASN A 117 -5.94 19.24 1.52
N SER A 118 -6.54 20.42 1.66
CA SER A 118 -7.22 20.88 2.89
C SER A 118 -8.53 21.61 2.60
N THR A 119 -8.97 21.66 1.34
CA THR A 119 -10.06 22.54 0.90
C THR A 119 -11.13 21.85 0.09
N SER A 120 -10.79 20.86 -0.74
CA SER A 120 -11.77 20.14 -1.54
C SER A 120 -12.30 18.92 -0.80
N ASP A 121 -13.62 18.80 -0.70
CA ASP A 121 -14.31 17.61 -0.19
C ASP A 121 -14.23 16.41 -1.15
N ASN A 122 -13.87 16.67 -2.41
CA ASN A 122 -13.71 15.65 -3.45
C ASN A 122 -12.30 15.05 -3.50
N THR A 123 -11.39 15.49 -2.63
CA THR A 123 -10.02 14.98 -2.54
C THR A 123 -9.70 14.62 -1.08
N VAL A 124 -8.88 13.58 -0.86
CA VAL A 124 -8.45 13.16 0.47
C VAL A 124 -7.89 14.35 1.26
N THR A 125 -8.29 14.49 2.53
CA THR A 125 -7.65 15.46 3.41
C THR A 125 -6.24 14.98 3.77
N GLY A 126 -5.24 15.83 3.53
CA GLY A 126 -3.84 15.51 3.75
C GLY A 126 -3.09 15.18 2.45
N ALA A 127 -2.01 14.40 2.59
CA ALA A 127 -1.07 14.14 1.51
C ALA A 127 -1.60 13.09 0.50
N TYR A 128 -1.28 13.29 -0.77
CA TYR A 128 -1.45 12.33 -1.84
C TYR A 128 -0.42 12.60 -2.94
N ILE A 129 -0.30 11.69 -3.90
CA ILE A 129 0.50 11.91 -5.10
C ILE A 129 -0.39 11.90 -6.34
N SER A 130 0.03 12.64 -7.36
CA SER A 130 -0.71 12.77 -8.61
C SER A 130 0.24 12.57 -9.79
N ASP A 131 -0.15 11.73 -10.74
CA ASP A 131 0.51 11.61 -12.04
C ASP A 131 -0.16 12.44 -13.14
N ASN A 132 -1.24 13.16 -12.80
CA ASN A 132 -2.04 13.82 -13.83
C ASN A 132 -1.35 15.07 -14.41
N LYS A 133 -1.55 15.31 -15.71
CA LYS A 133 -0.96 16.44 -16.45
C LYS A 133 -1.37 17.82 -15.98
N LYS A 134 -2.48 17.94 -15.24
CA LYS A 134 -2.94 19.19 -14.65
C LYS A 134 -2.11 19.55 -13.40
N SER A 135 -1.69 18.55 -12.64
CA SER A 135 -0.82 18.68 -11.47
C SER A 135 0.66 18.76 -11.85
N ASN A 136 1.09 18.02 -12.87
CA ASN A 136 2.47 18.01 -13.38
C ASN A 136 2.47 17.77 -14.89
N ALA A 137 2.96 18.73 -15.69
CA ALA A 137 2.98 18.63 -17.15
C ALA A 137 3.76 17.42 -17.70
N LEU A 138 4.71 16.88 -16.92
CA LEU A 138 5.48 15.66 -17.25
C LEU A 138 4.78 14.36 -16.83
N GLY A 139 3.62 14.46 -16.16
CA GLY A 139 2.81 13.32 -15.79
C GLY A 139 2.13 12.63 -16.98
N GLY A 140 1.46 11.51 -16.72
CA GLY A 140 0.80 10.70 -17.73
C GLY A 140 1.02 9.20 -17.49
N GLN A 141 0.89 8.42 -18.57
CA GLN A 141 1.09 6.97 -18.53
C GLN A 141 2.56 6.62 -18.28
N ASP A 142 2.94 6.34 -17.05
CA ASP A 142 4.32 6.07 -16.65
C ASP A 142 4.44 5.00 -15.57
N TRP A 143 5.63 4.40 -15.47
CA TRP A 143 6.02 3.58 -14.33
C TRP A 143 6.80 4.41 -13.32
N PHE A 144 6.33 4.43 -12.09
CA PHE A 144 6.93 5.10 -10.96
C PHE A 144 7.52 4.06 -10.01
N GLN A 145 8.85 3.96 -10.01
CA GLN A 145 9.58 3.03 -9.17
C GLN A 145 10.03 3.66 -7.85
N GLY A 146 10.16 2.84 -6.81
CA GLY A 146 10.76 3.24 -5.52
C GLY A 146 9.92 4.24 -4.75
N LEU A 147 8.59 4.14 -4.84
CA LEU A 147 7.68 4.86 -3.97
C LEU A 147 7.74 4.23 -2.59
N THR A 148 7.77 5.04 -1.54
CA THR A 148 7.86 4.55 -0.17
C THR A 148 6.93 5.30 0.78
N ALA A 149 6.59 4.71 1.91
CA ALA A 149 5.93 5.38 3.02
C ALA A 149 6.53 4.90 4.34
N THR A 150 6.61 5.78 5.32
CA THR A 150 7.00 5.44 6.71
C THR A 150 5.81 5.64 7.61
N ILE A 151 5.42 4.58 8.33
CA ILE A 151 4.29 4.62 9.25
C ILE A 151 4.86 4.87 10.64
N VAL A 152 4.64 6.09 11.14
CA VAL A 152 5.17 6.56 12.44
C VAL A 152 4.21 6.28 13.60
N ASP A 153 3.01 5.75 13.32
CA ASP A 153 2.05 5.36 14.34
C ASP A 153 2.57 4.14 15.13
N PRO A 154 2.79 4.27 16.46
CA PRO A 154 3.21 3.15 17.30
C PRO A 154 2.23 1.98 17.29
N ALA A 155 0.93 2.21 17.03
CA ALA A 155 -0.06 1.15 16.98
C ALA A 155 0.09 0.23 15.76
N ALA A 156 0.80 0.68 14.71
CA ALA A 156 1.12 -0.15 13.57
C ALA A 156 2.22 -1.20 13.85
N ALA A 157 2.96 -1.03 14.96
CA ALA A 157 3.96 -2.00 15.40
C ALA A 157 3.29 -3.13 16.20
N ASN A 158 3.82 -4.34 16.05
CA ASN A 158 3.36 -5.52 16.79
C ASN A 158 1.84 -5.79 16.68
N ASP A 159 1.28 -5.66 15.47
CA ASP A 159 -0.16 -5.78 15.23
C ASP A 159 -0.49 -6.88 14.22
N ALA A 160 -1.33 -7.83 14.63
CA ALA A 160 -1.78 -8.94 13.79
C ALA A 160 -2.82 -8.51 12.73
N ASN A 161 -3.49 -7.38 12.93
CA ASN A 161 -4.56 -6.89 12.06
C ASN A 161 -4.07 -5.83 11.07
N PHE A 162 -2.76 -5.55 11.06
CA PHE A 162 -2.20 -4.51 10.22
C PHE A 162 -2.43 -4.81 8.73
N ALA A 163 -2.86 -3.78 8.00
CA ALA A 163 -2.96 -3.81 6.56
C ALA A 163 -2.73 -2.42 5.96
N ILE A 164 -2.37 -2.39 4.68
CA ILE A 164 -2.30 -1.16 3.87
C ILE A 164 -3.28 -1.21 2.71
N ARG A 165 -3.59 -0.02 2.18
CA ARG A 165 -4.34 0.16 0.95
C ARG A 165 -3.67 1.20 0.06
N LEU A 166 -3.61 0.92 -1.24
CA LEU A 166 -3.18 1.83 -2.30
C LEU A 166 -4.41 2.17 -3.13
N VAL A 167 -4.98 3.37 -2.94
CA VAL A 167 -6.36 3.68 -3.34
C VAL A 167 -6.53 5.09 -3.91
N ASN A 168 -7.66 5.34 -4.60
CA ASN A 168 -8.02 6.64 -5.13
C ASN A 168 -7.95 7.74 -4.07
N ALA A 169 -7.27 8.84 -4.38
CA ALA A 169 -7.23 10.02 -3.53
C ALA A 169 -8.34 11.04 -3.82
N SER A 170 -9.09 10.86 -4.91
CA SER A 170 -10.16 11.78 -5.34
C SER A 170 -11.46 11.06 -5.68
N THR A 171 -12.51 11.87 -5.85
CA THR A 171 -13.82 11.50 -6.35
C THR A 171 -14.45 12.69 -7.08
N GLY A 172 -15.60 12.48 -7.72
CA GLY A 172 -16.40 13.51 -8.36
C GLY A 172 -15.62 14.32 -9.40
N ALA A 173 -15.64 15.64 -9.24
CA ALA A 173 -15.02 16.58 -10.19
C ALA A 173 -13.48 16.63 -10.09
N ASP A 174 -12.91 16.14 -8.98
CA ASP A 174 -11.47 16.11 -8.77
C ASP A 174 -10.85 14.78 -9.24
N ASP A 175 -11.68 13.80 -9.60
CA ASP A 175 -11.26 12.54 -10.18
C ASP A 175 -10.83 12.75 -11.64
N LEU A 176 -9.52 12.90 -11.83
CA LEU A 176 -8.90 13.24 -13.10
C LEU A 176 -8.08 12.06 -13.58
N SER A 177 -8.25 11.72 -14.86
CA SER A 177 -7.32 10.83 -15.53
C SER A 177 -5.90 11.37 -15.52
N THR A 178 -4.90 10.52 -15.79
CA THR A 178 -3.49 10.92 -15.94
C THR A 178 -3.27 12.03 -16.99
N GLN A 179 -4.22 12.23 -17.91
CA GLN A 179 -4.21 13.33 -18.88
C GLN A 179 -4.67 14.69 -18.31
N GLY A 180 -5.04 14.76 -17.04
CA GLY A 180 -5.54 15.98 -16.38
C GLY A 180 -6.98 16.34 -16.74
N THR A 181 -7.69 15.47 -17.46
CA THR A 181 -9.12 15.60 -17.80
C THR A 181 -9.97 14.72 -16.91
N ALA A 182 -11.26 15.06 -16.74
CA ALA A 182 -12.21 14.27 -15.96
C ALA A 182 -12.15 12.77 -16.31
N LEU A 183 -12.16 11.92 -15.29
CA LEU A 183 -12.15 10.47 -15.46
C LEU A 183 -13.38 10.03 -16.27
N ASN A 184 -13.17 9.16 -17.27
CA ASN A 184 -14.23 8.81 -18.21
C ASN A 184 -15.13 7.64 -17.74
N ASN A 185 -14.79 6.97 -16.63
CA ASN A 185 -15.52 5.83 -16.08
C ASN A 185 -15.68 4.63 -17.03
N THR A 186 -14.92 4.59 -18.13
CA THR A 186 -15.02 3.58 -19.18
C THR A 186 -13.65 3.01 -19.56
N SER A 187 -12.58 3.27 -18.83
CA SER A 187 -11.25 2.75 -19.15
C SER A 187 -10.29 3.12 -18.03
N GLY A 188 -9.00 2.85 -18.25
CA GLY A 188 -7.97 3.18 -17.28
C GLY A 188 -7.59 1.99 -16.43
N ASN A 189 -6.30 1.82 -16.16
CA ASN A 189 -5.80 0.77 -15.29
C ASN A 189 -4.70 1.32 -14.40
N TRP A 190 -4.64 0.83 -13.16
CA TRP A 190 -3.45 0.86 -12.34
C TRP A 190 -2.79 -0.50 -12.28
N ARG A 191 -1.47 -0.46 -12.05
CA ARG A 191 -0.65 -1.60 -11.74
C ARG A 191 0.20 -1.28 -10.53
N PHE A 192 0.39 -2.29 -9.68
CA PHE A 192 1.35 -2.24 -8.59
C PHE A 192 2.31 -3.41 -8.70
N ASP A 193 3.58 -3.14 -8.50
CA ASP A 193 4.61 -4.17 -8.34
C ASP A 193 5.50 -3.84 -7.14
N ASN A 194 6.35 -4.78 -6.75
CA ASN A 194 7.37 -4.60 -5.73
C ASN A 194 6.80 -4.08 -4.40
N VAL A 195 5.54 -4.47 -4.11
CA VAL A 195 4.85 -4.13 -2.88
C VAL A 195 5.49 -4.90 -1.74
N SER A 196 6.14 -4.18 -0.84
CA SER A 196 6.78 -4.74 0.34
C SER A 196 6.34 -3.96 1.58
N ILE A 197 6.01 -4.70 2.63
CA ILE A 197 5.75 -4.17 3.96
C ILE A 197 6.89 -4.71 4.83
N SER A 198 7.69 -3.81 5.38
CA SER A 198 8.91 -4.12 6.11
C SER A 198 8.88 -3.50 7.50
N GLY A 199 9.68 -4.05 8.40
CA GLY A 199 9.86 -3.51 9.74
C GLY A 199 11.16 -3.99 10.36
N ILE A 200 11.54 -3.37 11.46
CA ILE A 200 12.66 -3.75 12.31
C ILE A 200 12.15 -4.78 13.31
N ALA A 201 12.71 -5.99 13.26
CA ALA A 201 12.37 -7.05 14.21
C ALA A 201 12.63 -6.56 15.64
N THR A 202 11.59 -6.59 16.47
CA THR A 202 11.72 -6.30 17.90
C THR A 202 12.29 -7.54 18.59
N PRO A 203 13.30 -7.42 19.46
CA PRO A 203 13.75 -8.54 20.26
C PRO A 203 12.56 -9.12 21.00
N VAL A 204 12.27 -10.41 20.76
CA VAL A 204 11.28 -11.12 21.56
C VAL A 204 11.88 -11.24 22.95
N PRO A 205 11.27 -10.66 24.00
CA PRO A 205 11.71 -10.96 25.35
C PRO A 205 11.63 -12.48 25.53
N GLU A 206 12.68 -13.12 26.02
CA GLU A 206 12.66 -14.55 26.35
C GLU A 206 12.43 -14.76 27.87
N PRO A 207 11.31 -14.29 28.48
CA PRO A 207 11.11 -14.44 29.91
C PRO A 207 11.04 -15.92 30.29
N GLU A 208 10.52 -16.78 29.39
CA GLU A 208 10.35 -18.21 29.62
C GLU A 208 11.67 -18.97 29.53
N THR A 209 12.59 -18.61 28.63
CA THR A 209 13.91 -19.25 28.54
C THR A 209 14.75 -18.96 29.78
N TYR A 210 14.67 -17.75 30.34
CA TYR A 210 15.34 -17.46 31.60
C TYR A 210 14.71 -18.23 32.77
N VAL A 211 13.39 -18.36 32.80
CA VAL A 211 12.70 -19.15 33.84
C VAL A 211 13.04 -20.64 33.71
N GLN A 212 13.10 -21.19 32.50
CA GLN A 212 13.49 -22.58 32.26
C GLN A 212 14.96 -22.83 32.57
N LEU A 213 15.85 -21.89 32.22
CA LEU A 213 17.27 -21.94 32.59
C LEU A 213 17.43 -21.92 34.11
N LEU A 214 16.75 -21.01 34.80
CA LEU A 214 16.77 -20.91 36.26
C LEU A 214 16.17 -22.16 36.92
N ALA A 215 15.08 -22.70 36.38
CA ALA A 215 14.48 -23.96 36.84
C ALA A 215 15.44 -25.15 36.65
N GLY A 216 16.12 -25.22 35.51
CA GLY A 216 17.16 -26.22 35.23
C GLY A 216 18.35 -26.12 36.19
N LEU A 217 18.84 -24.91 36.45
CA LEU A 217 19.91 -24.65 37.41
C LEU A 217 19.49 -24.99 38.85
N ALA A 218 18.26 -24.68 39.24
CA ALA A 218 17.72 -25.04 40.55
C ALA A 218 17.62 -26.56 40.72
N ALA A 219 17.17 -27.28 39.68
CA ALA A 219 17.13 -28.75 39.68
C ALA A 219 18.53 -29.36 39.82
N LEU A 220 19.52 -28.84 39.09
CA LEU A 220 20.93 -29.26 39.21
C LEU A 220 21.50 -29.00 40.61
N GLY A 221 21.21 -27.83 41.20
CA GLY A 221 21.61 -27.48 42.56
C GLY A 221 21.00 -28.43 43.61
N PHE A 222 19.73 -28.81 43.43
CA PHE A 222 19.05 -29.77 44.30
C PHE A 222 19.67 -31.17 44.21
N VAL A 223 19.96 -31.66 43.01
CA VAL A 223 20.65 -32.95 42.79
C VAL A 223 22.04 -32.95 43.40
N ALA A 224 22.81 -31.87 43.21
CA ALA A 224 24.14 -31.73 43.79
C ALA A 224 24.11 -31.73 45.32
N ARG A 225 23.10 -31.10 45.94
CA ARG A 225 22.91 -31.11 47.40
C ARG A 225 22.60 -32.51 47.91
N ARG A 226 21.73 -33.28 47.25
CA ARG A 226 21.41 -34.66 47.67
C ARG A 226 22.64 -35.57 47.64
N ARG A 227 23.52 -35.40 46.65
CA ARG A 227 24.76 -36.19 46.53
C ARG A 227 25.81 -35.88 47.60
N LYS A 228 25.76 -34.71 48.25
CA LYS A 228 26.64 -34.38 49.39
C LYS A 228 26.10 -34.86 50.75
N SER A 229 24.82 -35.21 50.82
CA SER A 229 24.16 -35.65 52.06
C SER A 229 23.97 -37.17 52.15
N ALA A 230 24.51 -37.91 51.19
CA ALA A 230 24.64 -39.37 51.17
C ALA A 230 26.12 -39.74 51.27
#